data_AF-A0A9R0WCE6-F1
#
_entry.id   AF-A0A9R0WCE6-F1
#
_cell.length_a   1.000
_cell.length_b   1.000
_cell.length_c   1.000
_cell.angle_alpha   90.00
_cell.angle_beta   90.00
_cell.angle_gamma   90.00
#
_symmetry.space_group_name_H-M   'P 1'
#
loop_
_entity.id
_entity.type
_entity.pdbx_description
1 polymer ?
#
loop_
_entity_poly.entity_id
_entity_poly.type
_entity_poly.pdbx_seq_one_letter_code
_entity_poly.pdbx_strand_id
1 'polypeptide(L)'
;MINAFQSLEDEIVRETILQAVSLKLWHTLSFGRLQMELCLNPELIKKWTKIKRKEAKEGKKAGKTGNSSEMLENKFLRNLMEEFLEILDSKVILSSQDGGEESVFNESLSGQVDDSSVLYCERFMEFLIDMLSQLPTRRYAYTFVTGSIKLHL
;
A
#
# COMPACT_ATOMS: atom_id res chain seq x y z
N MET A 1 -7.50 1.11 -11.82
CA MET A 1 -6.47 1.77 -10.98
C MET A 1 -5.19 2.02 -11.77
N ILE A 2 -4.62 0.98 -12.38
CA ILE A 2 -3.46 1.05 -13.31
C ILE A 2 -3.60 2.19 -14.33
N ASN A 3 -4.69 2.21 -15.11
CA ASN A 3 -4.93 3.25 -16.12
C ASN A 3 -4.91 4.68 -15.56
N ALA A 4 -5.30 4.89 -14.30
CA ALA A 4 -5.28 6.22 -13.69
C ALA A 4 -3.84 6.67 -13.37
N PHE A 5 -2.95 5.75 -12.98
CA PHE A 5 -1.53 6.04 -12.86
C PHE A 5 -0.88 6.23 -14.23
N GLN A 6 -1.38 5.56 -15.27
CA GLN A 6 -0.89 5.74 -16.65
C GLN A 6 -1.41 7.02 -17.34
N SER A 7 -2.34 7.76 -16.73
CA SER A 7 -2.98 8.94 -17.32
C SER A 7 -2.71 10.23 -16.51
N LEU A 8 -1.50 10.40 -15.95
CA LEU A 8 -1.16 11.58 -15.13
C LEU A 8 -1.09 12.89 -15.93
N GLU A 9 -1.10 12.85 -17.25
CA GLU A 9 -1.25 14.02 -18.11
C GLU A 9 -2.63 14.67 -17.94
N ASP A 10 -3.67 13.88 -17.67
CA ASP A 10 -5.00 14.39 -17.34
C ASP A 10 -4.98 15.04 -15.96
N GLU A 11 -5.43 16.29 -15.89
CA GLU A 11 -5.37 17.10 -14.67
C GLU A 11 -6.27 16.57 -13.54
N ILE A 12 -7.47 16.11 -13.88
CA ILE A 12 -8.44 15.60 -12.90
C ILE A 12 -7.92 14.28 -12.32
N VAL A 13 -7.40 13.42 -13.19
CA VAL A 13 -6.79 12.14 -12.78
C VAL A 13 -5.58 12.41 -11.90
N ARG A 14 -4.69 13.31 -12.33
CA ARG A 14 -3.47 13.66 -11.59
C ARG A 14 -3.76 14.20 -10.21
N GLU A 15 -4.70 15.15 -10.06
CA GLU A 15 -5.06 15.69 -8.76
C GLU A 15 -5.55 14.60 -7.81
N THR A 16 -6.38 13.68 -8.31
CA THR A 16 -6.93 12.57 -7.53
C THR A 16 -5.83 11.59 -7.10
N ILE A 17 -4.97 11.17 -8.04
CA ILE A 17 -3.90 10.21 -7.76
C ILE A 17 -2.87 10.80 -6.80
N LEU A 18 -2.45 12.05 -6.99
CA LEU A 18 -1.48 12.70 -6.12
C LEU A 18 -1.98 12.90 -4.68
N GLN A 19 -3.29 12.99 -4.47
CA GLN A 19 -3.86 12.98 -3.12
C GLN A 19 -3.63 11.63 -2.43
N ALA A 20 -3.87 10.52 -3.15
CA ALA A 20 -3.71 9.16 -2.64
C ALA A 20 -2.26 8.81 -2.30
N VAL A 21 -1.29 9.31 -3.07
CA VAL A 21 0.16 9.10 -2.82
C VAL A 21 0.85 10.32 -2.22
N SER A 22 0.12 11.15 -1.47
CA SER A 22 0.68 12.33 -0.80
C SER A 22 1.43 11.96 0.48
N LEU A 23 2.05 12.96 1.13
CA LEU A 23 2.69 12.79 2.44
C LEU A 23 1.72 12.23 3.51
N LYS A 24 0.40 12.38 3.35
CA LYS A 24 -0.59 11.78 4.26
C LYS A 24 -0.53 10.24 4.27
N LEU A 25 -0.07 9.62 3.19
CA LEU A 25 0.13 8.16 3.14
C LEU A 25 1.02 7.68 4.29
N TRP A 26 1.94 8.51 4.78
CA TRP A 26 2.82 8.19 5.89
C TRP A 26 2.10 8.03 7.24
N HIS A 27 0.81 8.39 7.35
CA HIS A 27 0.00 8.03 8.53
C HIS A 27 -0.13 6.53 8.74
N THR A 28 0.09 5.76 7.69
CA THR A 28 0.07 4.30 7.75
C THR A 28 1.38 3.74 8.26
N LEU A 29 2.51 4.43 8.13
CA LEU A 29 3.82 3.89 8.51
C LEU A 29 3.90 3.57 10.00
N SER A 30 4.74 2.59 10.36
CA SER A 30 5.11 2.38 11.76
C SER A 30 5.82 3.62 12.31
N PHE A 31 5.66 3.86 13.61
CA PHE A 31 6.21 5.04 14.26
C PHE A 31 7.73 5.18 14.05
N GLY A 32 8.48 4.10 14.24
CA GLY A 32 9.93 4.09 14.05
C GLY A 32 10.33 4.37 12.60
N ARG A 33 9.60 3.82 11.62
CA ARG A 33 9.87 4.10 10.20
C ARG A 33 9.62 5.56 9.86
N LEU A 34 8.49 6.12 10.31
CA LEU A 34 8.16 7.53 10.12
C LEU A 34 9.25 8.45 10.71
N GLN A 35 9.71 8.17 11.94
CA GLN A 35 10.77 8.96 12.57
C GLN A 35 12.07 8.92 11.76
N MET A 36 12.50 7.73 11.34
CA MET A 36 13.70 7.57 10.52
C MET A 36 13.62 8.41 9.24
N GLU A 37 12.51 8.34 8.51
CA GLU A 37 12.31 9.07 7.26
C GLU A 37 12.27 10.59 7.45
N LEU A 38 11.67 11.06 8.55
CA LEU A 38 11.66 12.48 8.92
C LEU A 38 13.05 13.00 9.33
N CYS A 39 13.86 12.17 10.00
CA CYS A 39 15.24 12.51 10.32
C CYS A 39 16.11 12.60 9.06
N LEU A 40 15.91 11.70 8.09
CA LEU A 40 16.63 11.72 6.81
C LEU A 40 16.21 12.88 5.89
N ASN A 41 15.00 13.42 6.08
CA ASN A 41 14.44 14.51 5.27
C ASN A 41 13.88 15.64 6.16
N PRO A 42 14.74 16.46 6.79
CA PRO A 42 14.32 17.47 7.77
C PRO A 42 13.33 18.52 7.23
N GLU A 43 13.34 18.79 5.93
CA GLU A 43 12.39 19.69 5.27
C GLU A 43 10.95 19.18 5.30
N LEU A 44 10.75 17.86 5.41
CA LEU A 44 9.44 17.24 5.54
C LEU A 44 8.86 17.37 6.95
N ILE A 45 9.68 17.60 7.98
CA ILE A 45 9.22 17.77 9.37
C ILE A 45 8.22 18.92 9.48
N LYS A 46 8.52 20.06 8.84
CA LYS A 46 7.63 21.22 8.82
C LYS A 46 6.30 20.90 8.11
N LYS A 47 6.36 20.19 6.98
CA LYS A 47 5.16 19.78 6.22
C LYS A 47 4.31 18.80 7.01
N TRP A 48 4.91 17.77 7.60
CA TRP A 48 4.25 16.77 8.43
C TRP A 48 3.58 17.40 9.65
N THR A 49 4.29 18.30 10.34
CA THR A 49 3.75 19.02 11.49
C THR A 49 2.55 19.89 11.08
N LYS A 50 2.60 20.53 9.91
CA LYS A 50 1.48 21.32 9.38
C LYS A 50 0.25 20.44 9.09
N ILE A 51 0.44 19.25 8.50
CA ILE A 51 -0.63 18.27 8.26
C ILE A 51 -1.28 17.88 9.59
N LYS A 52 -0.49 17.39 10.55
CA LYS A 52 -0.99 16.99 11.88
C LYS A 52 -1.74 18.12 12.59
N ARG A 53 -1.26 19.37 12.51
CA ARG A 53 -1.92 20.54 13.08
C ARG A 53 -3.23 20.88 12.38
N LYS A 54 -3.31 20.76 11.05
CA LYS A 54 -4.53 21.01 10.27
C LYS A 54 -5.61 19.99 10.64
N GLU A 55 -5.25 18.71 10.66
CA GLU A 55 -6.16 17.62 11.01
C GLU A 55 -6.65 17.72 12.46
N ALA A 56 -5.78 18.08 13.40
CA ALA A 56 -6.17 18.30 14.79
C ALA A 56 -7.18 19.46 14.94
N LYS A 57 -7.08 20.50 14.10
CA LYS A 57 -8.06 21.61 14.09
C LYS A 57 -9.38 21.17 13.48
N GLU A 58 -9.35 20.38 12.41
CA GLU A 58 -10.54 19.87 11.72
C GLU A 58 -11.29 18.87 12.60
N GLY A 59 -10.59 17.95 13.28
CA GLY A 59 -11.20 17.01 14.24
C GLY A 59 -11.88 17.70 15.41
N LYS A 60 -11.27 18.77 15.96
CA LYS A 60 -11.89 19.61 17.00
C LYS A 60 -13.16 20.31 16.53
N LYS A 61 -13.20 20.78 15.28
CA LYS A 61 -14.40 21.41 14.69
C LYS A 61 -15.53 20.40 14.43
N ALA A 62 -15.16 19.17 14.06
CA ALA A 62 -16.11 18.12 13.72
C ALA A 62 -16.57 17.27 14.92
N GLY A 63 -16.09 17.56 16.14
CA GLY A 63 -16.35 16.72 17.32
C GLY A 63 -15.83 15.28 17.22
N LYS A 64 -14.96 15.00 16.24
CA LYS A 64 -14.41 13.68 15.96
C LYS A 64 -12.95 13.62 16.41
N THR A 65 -12.67 12.77 17.41
CA THR A 65 -11.31 12.36 17.79
C THR A 65 -10.86 11.15 16.95
N GLY A 66 -11.11 11.20 15.63
CA GLY A 66 -10.67 10.13 14.73
C GLY A 66 -9.16 10.22 14.53
N ASN A 67 -8.45 9.10 14.65
CA ASN A 67 -7.03 9.10 14.35
C ASN A 67 -6.83 9.22 12.82
N SER A 68 -5.88 10.05 12.37
CA SER A 68 -5.69 10.28 10.92
C SER A 68 -5.33 8.99 10.18
N SER A 69 -4.73 8.02 10.87
CA SER A 69 -4.40 6.70 10.31
C SER A 69 -5.65 5.86 9.97
N GLU A 70 -6.80 6.14 10.58
CA GLU A 70 -8.08 5.48 10.34
C GLU A 70 -8.89 6.12 9.22
N MET A 71 -8.46 7.26 8.68
CA MET A 71 -9.12 7.84 7.53
C MET A 71 -9.03 6.88 6.35
N LEU A 72 -10.17 6.65 5.70
CA LEU A 72 -10.29 5.70 4.59
C LEU A 72 -9.32 6.00 3.46
N GLU A 73 -9.12 7.29 3.14
CA GLU A 73 -8.11 7.76 2.17
C GLU A 73 -6.70 7.29 2.51
N ASN A 74 -6.33 7.33 3.80
CA ASN A 74 -4.99 6.94 4.25
C ASN A 74 -4.86 5.42 4.32
N LYS A 75 -5.93 4.70 4.67
CA LYS A 75 -5.94 3.22 4.73
C LYS A 75 -6.04 2.55 3.38
N PHE A 76 -6.58 3.23 2.35
CA PHE A 76 -6.86 2.61 1.06
C PHE A 76 -5.67 1.84 0.47
N LEU A 77 -4.51 2.50 0.31
CA LEU A 77 -3.32 1.84 -0.21
C LEU A 77 -2.74 0.81 0.77
N ARG A 78 -2.84 1.04 2.09
CA ARG A 78 -2.44 0.05 3.11
C ARG A 78 -3.24 -1.24 2.96
N ASN A 79 -4.57 -1.14 2.92
CA ASN A 79 -5.45 -2.29 2.85
C ASN A 79 -5.22 -3.06 1.55
N LEU A 80 -5.05 -2.36 0.42
CA LEU A 80 -4.71 -2.97 -0.86
C LEU A 80 -3.37 -3.71 -0.83
N MET A 81 -2.35 -3.15 -0.17
CA MET A 81 -1.07 -3.84 0.03
C MET A 81 -1.20 -5.06 0.94
N GLU A 82 -1.97 -4.97 2.03
CA GLU A 82 -2.19 -6.07 2.96
C GLU A 82 -2.94 -7.22 2.27
N GLU A 83 -4.00 -6.93 1.52
CA GLU A 83 -4.73 -7.89 0.70
C GLU A 83 -3.80 -8.56 -0.34
N PHE A 84 -2.96 -7.78 -1.01
CA PHE A 84 -1.98 -8.33 -1.95
C PHE A 84 -0.98 -9.29 -1.29
N LEU A 85 -0.43 -8.92 -0.15
CA LEU A 85 0.53 -9.77 0.57
C LEU A 85 -0.14 -11.04 1.09
N GLU A 86 -1.37 -10.95 1.60
CA GLU A 86 -2.14 -12.10 2.08
C GLU A 86 -2.44 -13.08 0.94
N ILE A 87 -2.88 -12.59 -0.23
CA ILE A 87 -3.15 -13.42 -1.41
C ILE A 87 -1.86 -14.05 -1.93
N LEU A 88 -0.78 -13.26 -2.03
CA LEU A 88 0.51 -13.74 -2.53
C LEU A 88 1.05 -14.88 -1.65
N ASP A 89 1.05 -14.69 -0.33
CA ASP A 89 1.59 -15.68 0.61
C ASP A 89 0.69 -16.93 0.67
N SER A 90 -0.62 -16.74 0.88
CA SER A 90 -1.53 -17.84 1.19
C SER A 90 -1.98 -18.64 -0.03
N LYS A 91 -2.17 -17.98 -1.19
CA LYS A 91 -2.81 -18.58 -2.37
C LYS A 91 -1.89 -18.80 -3.56
N VAL A 92 -0.66 -18.27 -3.51
CA VAL A 92 0.32 -18.43 -4.59
C VAL A 92 1.56 -19.16 -4.07
N ILE A 93 2.19 -18.67 -2.99
CA ILE A 93 3.42 -19.25 -2.46
C ILE A 93 3.13 -20.58 -1.74
N LEU A 94 2.27 -20.60 -0.72
CA LEU A 94 2.03 -21.82 0.07
C LEU A 94 1.36 -22.94 -0.74
N SER A 95 0.46 -22.60 -1.65
CA SER A 95 -0.18 -23.57 -2.57
C SER A 95 0.79 -24.19 -3.57
N SER A 96 1.95 -23.58 -3.83
CA SER A 96 2.97 -24.11 -4.73
C SER A 96 3.96 -25.07 -4.05
N GLN A 97 3.95 -25.16 -2.71
CA GLN A 97 4.87 -26.00 -1.92
C GLN A 97 4.31 -27.38 -1.55
N ASP A 98 3.00 -27.62 -1.70
CA ASP A 98 2.32 -28.87 -1.28
C ASP A 98 2.56 -30.06 -2.24
N GLY A 99 3.62 -30.02 -3.04
CA GLY A 99 3.99 -31.04 -4.03
C GLY A 99 5.03 -32.07 -3.57
N GLY A 100 5.39 -32.10 -2.29
CA GLY A 100 6.46 -32.94 -1.76
C GLY A 100 6.04 -33.73 -0.52
N GLU A 101 5.35 -34.86 -0.71
CA GLU A 101 5.64 -36.19 -0.14
C GLU A 101 4.42 -37.12 -0.29
N GLU A 102 4.70 -38.38 -0.60
CA GLU A 102 3.77 -39.43 -1.05
C GLU A 102 2.59 -39.69 -0.08
N SER A 103 1.35 -39.62 -0.57
CA SER A 103 0.29 -40.49 -0.07
C SER A 103 -0.70 -40.88 -1.18
N VAL A 104 -0.74 -42.20 -1.41
CA VAL A 104 -1.66 -42.90 -2.30
C VAL A 104 -3.06 -42.85 -1.66
N PHE A 105 -4.10 -42.56 -2.45
CA PHE A 105 -5.55 -42.43 -2.11
C PHE A 105 -6.07 -41.05 -1.65
N ASN A 106 -6.18 -40.09 -2.58
CA ASN A 106 -7.44 -39.36 -2.84
C ASN A 106 -7.31 -38.48 -4.10
N GLU A 107 -7.73 -39.05 -5.22
CA GLU A 107 -7.79 -38.40 -6.53
C GLU A 107 -9.02 -37.49 -6.59
N SER A 108 -8.93 -36.22 -6.15
CA SER A 108 -9.84 -35.10 -6.56
C SER A 108 -9.59 -33.71 -5.95
N LEU A 109 -8.55 -33.44 -5.13
CA LEU A 109 -8.38 -32.11 -4.49
C LEU A 109 -6.93 -31.62 -4.38
N SER A 110 -6.05 -31.97 -5.32
CA SER A 110 -4.65 -31.57 -5.30
C SER A 110 -4.45 -30.13 -5.80
N GLY A 111 -4.19 -29.21 -4.87
CA GLY A 111 -3.12 -28.20 -4.97
C GLY A 111 -2.99 -27.36 -6.24
N GLN A 112 -4.07 -27.06 -6.96
CA GLN A 112 -3.99 -26.17 -8.11
C GLN A 112 -3.99 -24.72 -7.61
N VAL A 113 -2.88 -24.02 -7.87
CA VAL A 113 -2.80 -22.57 -7.66
C VAL A 113 -3.94 -21.91 -8.44
N ASP A 114 -4.72 -21.05 -7.78
CA ASP A 114 -5.82 -20.35 -8.43
C ASP A 114 -5.28 -19.32 -9.44
N ASP A 115 -5.49 -19.58 -10.74
CA ASP A 115 -5.07 -18.70 -11.84
C ASP A 115 -5.57 -17.25 -11.63
N SER A 116 -6.71 -17.07 -10.98
CA SER A 116 -7.27 -15.75 -10.66
C SER A 116 -6.40 -15.00 -9.64
N SER A 117 -5.89 -15.71 -8.64
CA SER A 117 -4.99 -15.18 -7.62
C SER A 117 -3.63 -14.82 -8.21
N VAL A 118 -3.09 -15.63 -9.12
CA VAL A 118 -1.86 -15.32 -9.86
C VAL A 118 -2.05 -14.05 -10.69
N LEU A 119 -3.13 -13.98 -11.48
CA LEU A 119 -3.44 -12.83 -12.31
C LEU A 119 -3.62 -11.56 -11.48
N TYR A 120 -4.27 -11.65 -10.31
CA TYR A 120 -4.39 -10.52 -9.39
C TYR A 120 -3.02 -10.03 -8.94
N CYS A 121 -2.12 -10.94 -8.53
CA CYS A 121 -0.76 -10.58 -8.12
C CYS A 121 0.04 -9.93 -9.26
N GLU A 122 -0.08 -10.43 -10.50
CA GLU A 122 0.53 -9.81 -11.68
C GLU A 122 0.03 -8.37 -11.90
N ARG A 123 -1.28 -8.15 -11.84
CA ARG A 123 -1.87 -6.82 -12.01
C ARG A 123 -1.52 -5.88 -10.87
N PHE A 124 -1.41 -6.40 -9.66
CA PHE A 124 -0.98 -5.60 -8.51
C PHE A 124 0.50 -5.19 -8.64
N MET A 125 1.36 -6.09 -9.13
CA MET A 125 2.75 -5.76 -9.43
C MET A 125 2.87 -4.71 -10.54
N GLU A 126 2.07 -4.82 -11.62
CA GLU A 126 1.96 -3.78 -12.65
C GLU A 126 1.59 -2.42 -12.02
N PHE A 127 0.57 -2.42 -11.16
CA PHE A 127 0.16 -1.24 -10.42
C PHE A 127 1.28 -0.64 -9.55
N LEU A 128 2.04 -1.47 -8.82
CA LEU A 128 3.19 -1.01 -8.02
C LEU A 128 4.30 -0.42 -8.89
N ILE A 129 4.58 -1.04 -10.03
CA ILE A 129 5.59 -0.56 -10.98
C ILE A 129 5.17 0.82 -11.52
N ASP A 130 3.93 0.99 -11.95
CA ASP A 130 3.42 2.26 -12.45
C ASP A 130 3.45 3.35 -11.37
N MET A 131 3.03 3.02 -10.15
CA MET A 131 3.07 3.94 -9.01
C MET A 131 4.52 4.36 -8.66
N LEU A 132 5.50 3.48 -8.79
CA LEU A 132 6.90 3.75 -8.41
C LEU A 132 7.76 4.28 -9.56
N SER A 133 7.36 4.11 -10.82
CA SER A 133 8.12 4.53 -12.00
C SER A 133 8.06 6.04 -12.25
N GLN A 134 7.03 6.72 -11.74
CA GLN A 134 6.78 8.13 -11.99
C GLN A 134 7.26 9.02 -10.85
N LEU A 135 8.03 10.08 -11.14
CA LEU A 135 8.57 11.00 -10.13
C LEU A 135 7.50 11.62 -9.20
N PRO A 136 6.32 12.07 -9.71
CA PRO A 136 5.30 12.71 -8.87
C PRO A 136 4.72 11.78 -7.79
N THR A 137 4.67 10.49 -8.05
CA THR A 137 4.05 9.48 -7.18
C THR A 137 5.09 8.73 -6.33
N ARG A 138 6.32 8.58 -6.84
CA ARG A 138 7.37 7.77 -6.23
C ARG A 138 7.79 8.21 -4.84
N ARG A 139 7.90 9.52 -4.56
CA ARG A 139 8.57 10.02 -3.34
C ARG A 139 7.97 9.45 -2.04
N TYR A 140 6.65 9.53 -1.89
CA TYR A 140 5.98 9.07 -0.68
C TYR A 140 5.56 7.60 -0.78
N ALA A 141 5.21 7.14 -1.98
CA ALA A 141 4.86 5.75 -2.26
C ALA A 141 6.03 4.79 -2.01
N TYR A 142 7.26 5.15 -2.37
CA TYR A 142 8.44 4.31 -2.15
C TYR A 142 8.65 4.00 -0.66
N THR A 143 8.62 5.02 0.19
CA THR A 143 8.74 4.86 1.64
C THR A 143 7.62 3.99 2.20
N PHE A 144 6.40 4.15 1.68
CA PHE A 144 5.25 3.32 2.04
C PHE A 144 5.47 1.85 1.66
N VAL A 145 5.77 1.55 0.38
CA VAL A 145 5.96 0.18 -0.12
C VAL A 145 7.08 -0.53 0.64
N THR A 146 8.24 0.13 0.79
CA THR A 146 9.38 -0.43 1.53
C THR A 146 9.14 -0.51 3.04
N GLY A 147 8.16 0.22 3.58
CA GLY A 147 7.72 0.11 4.96
C GLY A 147 6.79 -1.07 5.18
N SER A 148 5.84 -1.28 4.27
CA SER A 148 4.82 -2.32 4.35
C SER A 148 5.38 -3.72 4.14
N ILE A 149 6.32 -3.89 3.18
CA ILE A 149 6.95 -5.20 2.91
C ILE A 149 7.81 -5.66 4.09
N LYS A 150 8.50 -4.74 4.77
CA LYS A 150 9.37 -5.05 5.92
C LYS A 150 8.62 -5.44 7.21
N LEU A 151 7.30 -5.30 7.24
CA LEU A 151 6.45 -5.74 8.35
C LEU A 151 5.98 -7.20 8.18
N HIS A 152 6.06 -7.75 6.98
CA HIS A 152 5.59 -9.10 6.64
C HIS A 152 6.73 -10.11 6.39
N LEU A 153 7.99 -9.65 6.36
CA LEU A 153 9.21 -10.49 6.36
C LEU A 153 9.89 -10.40 7.72
#